data_AF-A0A3B9I0D3-F1
#
_entry.id   AF-A0A3B9I0D3-F1
#
_cell.length_a   1.000
_cell.length_b   1.000
_cell.length_c   1.000
_cell.angle_alpha   90.00
_cell.angle_beta   90.00
_cell.angle_gamma   90.00
#
_symmetry.space_group_name_H-M   'P 1'
#
loop_
_entity.id
_entity.type
_entity.pdbx_description
1 polymer ?
#
loop_
_entity_poly.entity_id
_entity_poly.type
_entity_poly.pdbx_seq_one_letter_code
_entity_poly.pdbx_strand_id
1 'polypeptide(L)'
;MSDGVTITCPQNTFIGPDVTISPDTTVYPGTMISGKCSIGRDCVIGPNCRINNASIGNNCRLEACVIDKGKIADNSKVEPFSFIEG
;
A
#
# COMPACT_ATOMS: atom_id res chain seq x y z
N MET A 1 4.44 19.17 0.67
CA MET A 1 3.72 17.95 0.23
C MET A 1 4.09 17.78 -1.23
N SER A 2 5.17 17.05 -1.49
CA SER A 2 6.03 17.35 -2.65
C SER A 2 6.46 16.10 -3.43
N ASP A 3 5.57 15.12 -3.64
CA ASP A 3 5.95 13.92 -4.42
C ASP A 3 4.77 13.17 -5.08
N GLY A 4 3.67 13.86 -5.41
CA GLY A 4 2.56 13.26 -6.15
C GLY A 4 1.78 12.15 -5.42
N VAL A 5 2.05 11.90 -4.13
CA VAL A 5 1.32 10.93 -3.30
C VAL A 5 0.14 11.63 -2.63
N THR A 6 -1.05 11.08 -2.83
CA THR A 6 -2.29 11.59 -2.23
C THR A 6 -2.58 10.84 -0.94
N ILE A 7 -2.32 11.47 0.21
CA ILE A 7 -2.67 10.91 1.52
C ILE A 7 -3.94 11.59 2.01
N THR A 8 -5.05 10.87 1.99
CA THR A 8 -6.37 11.44 2.32
C THR A 8 -6.46 11.86 3.79
N CYS A 9 -5.83 11.11 4.69
CA CYS A 9 -5.83 11.41 6.12
C CYS A 9 -4.50 11.00 6.78
N PRO A 10 -3.50 11.88 6.79
CA PRO A 10 -2.17 11.57 7.34
C PRO A 10 -2.18 11.30 8.85
N GLN A 11 -3.21 11.73 9.57
CA GLN A 11 -3.34 11.54 11.01
C GLN A 11 -3.71 10.10 11.37
N ASN A 12 -4.38 9.40 10.45
CA ASN A 12 -4.83 8.02 10.62
C ASN A 12 -4.03 7.05 9.75
N THR A 13 -2.87 7.48 9.23
CA THR A 13 -2.01 6.67 8.37
C THR A 13 -0.59 6.70 8.93
N PHE A 14 0.05 5.54 9.04
CA PHE A 14 1.43 5.43 9.48
C PHE A 14 2.33 5.03 8.31
N ILE A 15 3.38 5.81 8.07
CA ILE A 15 4.39 5.53 7.03
C ILE A 15 5.75 5.52 7.71
N GLY A 16 6.41 4.37 7.67
CA GLY A 16 7.76 4.19 8.22
C GLY A 16 8.84 4.93 7.41
N PRO A 17 10.04 5.13 7.99
CA PRO A 17 11.14 5.84 7.34
C PRO A 17 11.75 5.10 6.13
N ASP A 18 11.68 3.77 6.12
CA ASP A 18 12.17 2.91 5.03
C ASP A 18 11.11 2.62 3.95
N VAL A 19 10.03 3.41 3.92
CA VAL A 19 8.95 3.25 2.94
C VAL A 19 9.16 4.20 1.77
N THR A 20 9.19 3.64 0.57
CA THR A 20 9.21 4.41 -0.68
C THR A 20 7.85 4.28 -1.36
N ILE A 21 7.20 5.40 -1.66
CA ILE A 21 5.92 5.43 -2.38
C ILE A 21 6.12 6.24 -3.65
N SER A 22 5.78 5.65 -4.79
CA SER A 22 5.88 6.34 -6.06
C SER A 22 4.73 7.35 -6.24
N PRO A 23 4.94 8.43 -7.01
CA PRO A 23 3.89 9.40 -7.34
C PRO A 23 2.67 8.75 -8.00
N ASP A 24 1.54 9.46 -7.96
CA ASP A 24 0.22 9.02 -8.45
C ASP A 24 -0.41 7.90 -7.62
N THR A 25 0.14 7.64 -6.43
CA THR A 25 -0.43 6.69 -5.47
C THR A 25 -1.35 7.39 -4.48
N THR A 26 -2.51 6.80 -4.22
CA THR A 26 -3.45 7.27 -3.20
C THR A 26 -3.44 6.35 -1.99
N VAL A 27 -3.30 6.94 -0.80
CA VAL A 27 -3.34 6.24 0.48
C VAL A 27 -4.52 6.74 1.32
N TYR A 28 -5.38 5.81 1.70
CA TYR A 28 -6.57 6.05 2.52
C TYR A 28 -6.26 5.91 4.03
N PRO A 29 -7.09 6.55 4.89
CA PRO A 29 -6.99 6.43 6.34
C PRO A 29 -7.04 4.99 6.85
N GLY A 30 -6.39 4.73 7.98
CA GLY A 30 -6.35 3.41 8.63
C GLY A 30 -5.26 2.50 8.10
N THR A 31 -4.40 3.01 7.21
CA THR A 31 -3.29 2.25 6.63
C THR A 31 -2.03 2.36 7.48
N MET A 32 -1.36 1.24 7.74
CA MET A 32 -0.02 1.21 8.35
C MET A 32 0.98 0.56 7.41
N ILE A 33 2.07 1.27 7.13
CA ILE A 33 3.16 0.82 6.27
C ILE A 33 4.45 0.91 7.08
N SER A 34 5.09 -0.24 7.32
CA SER A 34 6.28 -0.34 8.18
C SER A 34 7.37 -1.22 7.57
N GLY A 35 8.62 -1.00 8.01
CA GLY A 35 9.78 -1.73 7.50
C GLY A 35 10.17 -1.30 6.07
N LYS A 36 10.93 -2.16 5.37
CA LYS A 36 11.36 -1.88 3.99
C LYS A 36 10.22 -2.16 3.02
N CYS A 37 9.47 -1.12 2.69
CA CYS A 37 8.36 -1.22 1.73
C CYS A 37 8.60 -0.36 0.50
N SER A 38 8.18 -0.87 -0.65
CA SER A 38 8.24 -0.15 -1.93
C SER A 38 6.86 -0.21 -2.59
N ILE A 39 6.28 0.94 -2.91
CA ILE A 39 4.98 1.02 -3.60
C ILE A 39 5.18 1.65 -4.97
N GLY A 40 4.72 0.95 -6.01
CA GLY A 40 4.73 1.41 -7.40
C GLY A 40 3.81 2.60 -7.65
N ARG A 41 3.71 3.02 -8.91
CA ARG A 41 2.86 4.15 -9.36
C ARG A 41 1.41 3.72 -9.55
N ASP A 42 0.51 4.69 -9.59
CA ASP A 42 -0.93 4.48 -9.85
C ASP A 42 -1.57 3.47 -8.88
N CYS A 43 -1.03 3.36 -7.66
CA CYS A 43 -1.53 2.44 -6.67
C CYS A 43 -2.64 3.07 -5.83
N VAL A 44 -3.59 2.26 -5.40
CA VAL A 44 -4.64 2.67 -4.48
C VAL A 44 -4.55 1.80 -3.25
N ILE A 45 -4.08 2.39 -2.16
CA ILE A 45 -4.02 1.76 -0.84
C ILE A 45 -5.25 2.19 -0.06
N GLY A 46 -6.28 1.36 -0.13
CA GLY A 46 -7.56 1.48 0.57
C GLY A 46 -7.42 1.45 2.11
N PRO A 47 -8.52 1.71 2.82
CA PRO A 47 -8.49 1.80 4.26
C PRO A 47 -8.21 0.44 4.92
N ASN A 48 -7.71 0.49 6.16
CA ASN A 48 -7.41 -0.70 6.99
C ASN A 48 -6.37 -1.66 6.37
N CYS A 49 -5.46 -1.16 5.54
CA CYS A 49 -4.36 -1.96 5.01
C CYS A 49 -3.17 -1.98 5.99
N ARG A 50 -2.57 -3.16 6.21
CA ARG A 50 -1.31 -3.31 6.96
C ARG A 50 -0.25 -3.90 6.04
N ILE A 51 0.81 -3.15 5.78
CA ILE A 51 1.89 -3.52 4.89
C ILE A 51 3.19 -3.52 5.69
N ASN A 52 3.86 -4.66 5.77
CA ASN A 52 5.10 -4.81 6.49
C ASN A 52 6.15 -5.53 5.64
N ASN A 53 7.28 -4.85 5.43
CA ASN A 53 8.44 -5.37 4.71
C ASN A 53 8.08 -5.99 3.34
N ALA A 54 7.30 -5.28 2.53
CA ALA A 54 6.67 -5.80 1.31
C ALA A 54 6.88 -4.89 0.09
N SER A 55 6.84 -5.49 -1.10
CA SER A 55 6.95 -4.76 -2.37
C SER A 55 5.64 -4.83 -3.15
N ILE A 56 5.05 -3.67 -3.44
CA ILE A 56 3.86 -3.52 -4.28
C ILE A 56 4.29 -3.02 -5.66
N GLY A 57 3.87 -3.71 -6.72
CA GLY A 57 4.05 -3.28 -8.11
C GLY A 57 3.22 -2.05 -8.48
N ASN A 58 3.12 -1.74 -9.76
CA ASN A 58 2.36 -0.60 -10.27
C ASN A 58 0.87 -0.95 -10.50
N ASN A 59 -0.01 0.05 -10.53
CA ASN A 59 -1.45 -0.10 -10.78
C ASN A 59 -2.12 -1.14 -9.86
N CYS A 60 -1.68 -1.20 -8.60
CA CYS A 60 -2.22 -2.14 -7.62
C CYS A 60 -3.36 -1.51 -6.82
N ARG A 61 -4.41 -2.28 -6.52
CA ARG A 61 -5.47 -1.86 -5.60
C ARG A 61 -5.51 -2.77 -4.38
N LEU A 62 -5.33 -2.21 -3.20
CA LEU A 62 -5.30 -2.94 -1.95
C LEU A 62 -6.40 -2.40 -1.05
N GLU A 63 -7.22 -3.25 -0.47
CA GLU A 63 -8.31 -2.81 0.41
C GLU A 63 -8.49 -3.81 1.56
N ALA A 64 -8.50 -3.32 2.80
CA ALA A 64 -8.61 -4.11 4.03
C ALA A 64 -7.75 -5.38 4.05
N CYS A 65 -6.49 -5.27 3.64
CA CYS A 65 -5.58 -6.40 3.51
C CYS A 65 -4.39 -6.34 4.49
N VAL A 66 -3.82 -7.50 4.80
CA VAL A 66 -2.58 -7.61 5.59
C VAL A 66 -1.52 -8.30 4.75
N ILE A 67 -0.39 -7.61 4.53
CA ILE A 67 0.76 -8.13 3.80
C ILE A 67 1.97 -8.09 4.73
N ASP A 68 2.47 -9.25 5.09
CA ASP A 68 3.73 -9.41 5.82
C ASP A 68 4.72 -10.14 4.92
N LYS A 69 5.86 -9.50 4.63
CA LYS A 69 6.96 -10.09 3.83
C LYS A 69 6.50 -10.63 2.46
N GLY A 70 5.61 -9.89 1.81
CA GLY A 70 5.03 -10.26 0.52
C GLY A 70 5.56 -9.45 -0.67
N LYS A 71 5.34 -9.96 -1.87
CA LYS A 71 5.49 -9.22 -3.12
C LYS A 71 4.19 -9.29 -3.89
N ILE A 72 3.67 -8.13 -4.28
CA ILE A 72 2.48 -7.99 -5.11
C ILE A 72 2.94 -7.56 -6.50
N ALA A 73 2.55 -8.30 -7.53
CA ALA A 73 2.90 -7.99 -8.91
C ALA A 73 2.11 -6.80 -9.45
N ASP A 74 2.56 -6.21 -10.56
CA ASP A 74 1.83 -5.12 -11.22
C ASP A 74 0.39 -5.54 -11.59
N ASN A 75 -0.54 -4.58 -11.58
CA ASN A 75 -1.97 -4.77 -11.88
C ASN A 75 -2.69 -5.75 -10.94
N SER A 76 -2.13 -6.03 -9.76
CA SER A 76 -2.77 -6.89 -8.77
C SER A 76 -3.86 -6.15 -8.00
N LYS A 77 -4.88 -6.90 -7.58
CA LYS A 77 -5.90 -6.41 -6.67
C LYS A 77 -5.97 -7.32 -5.46
N VAL A 78 -5.96 -6.73 -4.28
CA VAL A 78 -6.11 -7.43 -3.00
C VAL A 78 -7.36 -6.87 -2.36
N GLU A 79 -8.44 -7.64 -2.44
CA GLU A 79 -9.74 -7.26 -1.91
C GLU A 79 -9.96 -7.93 -0.54
N PRO A 80 -10.79 -7.34 0.34
CA PRO A 80 -11.19 -8.00 1.57
C PRO A 80 -11.79 -9.36 1.20
N PHE A 81 -11.36 -10.45 1.86
CA PHE A 81 -11.76 -11.83 1.58
C PHE A 81 -11.13 -12.54 0.37
N SER A 82 -10.11 -11.97 -0.29
CA SER A 82 -9.35 -12.73 -1.29
C SER A 82 -8.52 -13.85 -0.62
N PHE A 83 -8.98 -15.09 -0.77
CA PHE A 83 -8.17 -16.30 -0.58
C PHE A 83 -7.18 -16.42 -1.74
N ILE A 84 -5.88 -16.35 -1.44
CA ILE A 84 -4.86 -16.79 -2.39
C ILE A 84 -4.75 -18.30 -2.22
N GLU A 85 -5.53 -19.07 -2.99
CA GLU A 85 -5.26 -20.50 -3.15
C GLU A 85 -4.12 -20.67 -4.16
N GLY A 86 -3.11 -21.45 -3.77
CA GLY A 86 -2.01 -21.91 -4.60
C GLY A 86 -1.82 -23.40 -4.38
#